data_AF-A0A5E4YDR7-F1
#
_entry.id   AF-A0A5E4YDR7-F1
#
_cell.length_a   1.000
_cell.length_b   1.000
_cell.length_c   1.000
_cell.angle_alpha   90.00
_cell.angle_beta   90.00
_cell.angle_gamma   90.00
#
_symmetry.space_group_name_H-M   'P 1'
#
loop_
_entity.id
_entity.type
_entity.pdbx_description
1 polymer ?
#
loop_
_entity_poly.entity_id
_entity_poly.type
_entity_poly.pdbx_seq_one_letter_code
_entity_poly.pdbx_strand_id
1 'polypeptide(L)'
;MKLHQDPSQAALNTVTGYGPGYVEVNKVRYDHSVMIAPEGDVAPWPVSRFDALDAPHFDMLRAREPEVVIFGSGERLRFAHPRLTTALTSQRVGVDSMDTQAACRTYNILMSEGRRVVLAVLIETEAAE
;
A
#
# COMPACT_ATOMS: atom_id res chain seq x y z
N MET A 1 -31.37 -3.92 17.14
CA MET A 1 -30.94 -3.21 15.91
C MET A 1 -30.25 -4.21 15.00
N LYS A 2 -30.93 -4.70 13.96
CA LYS A 2 -30.32 -5.57 12.95
C LYS A 2 -29.82 -4.67 11.82
N LEU A 3 -28.50 -4.54 11.70
CA LEU A 3 -27.87 -3.78 10.63
C LEU A 3 -28.05 -4.59 9.33
N HIS A 4 -28.85 -4.09 8.40
CA HIS A 4 -28.92 -4.64 7.06
C HIS A 4 -27.62 -4.23 6.36
N GLN A 5 -26.74 -5.19 6.05
CA GLN A 5 -25.61 -4.94 5.16
C GLN A 5 -26.16 -4.85 3.74
N ASP A 6 -26.06 -3.64 3.19
CA ASP A 6 -26.43 -3.35 1.81
C ASP A 6 -25.42 -4.06 0.87
N PRO A 7 -25.83 -4.96 -0.03
CA PRO A 7 -24.93 -5.69 -0.93
C PRO A 7 -24.26 -4.77 -1.98
N SER A 8 -24.60 -3.49 -1.99
CA SER A 8 -23.97 -2.44 -2.81
C SER A 8 -22.68 -1.87 -2.23
N GLN A 9 -22.34 -2.20 -0.98
CA GLN A 9 -21.04 -1.87 -0.39
C GLN A 9 -20.03 -2.95 -0.80
N ALA A 10 -19.25 -2.70 -1.86
CA ALA A 10 -18.08 -3.52 -2.14
C ALA A 10 -17.23 -3.60 -0.86
N ALA A 11 -16.87 -4.82 -0.44
CA ALA A 11 -16.11 -5.01 0.78
C ALA A 11 -14.76 -4.27 0.66
N LEU A 12 -14.47 -3.40 1.64
CA LEU A 12 -13.23 -2.64 1.64
C LEU A 12 -12.02 -3.57 1.74
N ASN A 13 -10.98 -3.28 0.96
CA ASN A 13 -9.72 -4.01 1.00
C ASN A 13 -9.07 -3.83 2.37
N THR A 14 -9.13 -4.88 3.19
CA THR A 14 -8.60 -4.88 4.55
C THR A 14 -7.38 -5.77 4.60
N VAL A 15 -6.27 -5.27 5.17
CA VAL A 15 -5.12 -6.13 5.45
C VAL A 15 -5.49 -7.06 6.61
N THR A 16 -5.55 -8.36 6.34
CA THR A 16 -5.95 -9.40 7.30
C THR A 16 -4.76 -10.13 7.91
N GLY A 17 -3.58 -10.00 7.32
CA GLY A 17 -2.34 -10.60 7.82
C GLY A 17 -1.10 -10.02 7.15
N TYR A 18 0.05 -10.25 7.74
CA TYR A 18 1.35 -9.86 7.20
C TYR A 18 2.45 -10.68 7.87
N GLY A 19 3.59 -10.84 7.20
CA GLY A 19 4.76 -11.50 7.75
C GLY A 19 5.97 -11.40 6.81
N PRO A 20 7.06 -12.11 7.14
CA PRO A 20 8.25 -12.14 6.27
C PRO A 20 7.86 -12.59 4.86
N GLY A 21 8.15 -11.74 3.87
CA GLY A 21 7.90 -12.03 2.46
C GLY A 21 6.43 -12.05 2.02
N TYR A 22 5.47 -11.56 2.82
CA TYR A 22 4.07 -11.48 2.36
C TYR A 22 3.21 -10.44 3.08
N VAL A 23 2.13 -10.04 2.40
CA VAL A 23 0.97 -9.37 2.98
C VAL A 23 -0.30 -10.14 2.60
N GLU A 24 -1.31 -10.14 3.47
CA GLU A 24 -2.60 -10.77 3.22
C GLU A 24 -3.70 -9.70 3.23
N VAL A 25 -4.47 -9.62 2.15
CA VAL A 25 -5.59 -8.68 2.00
C VAL A 25 -6.85 -9.49 1.76
N ASN A 26 -7.89 -9.27 2.56
CA ASN A 26 -9.15 -10.00 2.46
C ASN A 26 -8.97 -11.54 2.45
N LYS A 27 -8.03 -12.05 3.26
CA LYS A 27 -7.64 -13.47 3.32
C LYS A 27 -6.98 -14.03 2.05
N VAL A 28 -6.55 -13.15 1.15
CA VAL A 28 -5.75 -13.50 -0.04
C VAL A 28 -4.31 -13.07 0.22
N ARG A 29 -3.39 -14.02 0.11
CA ARG A 29 -1.97 -13.80 0.32
C ARG A 29 -1.29 -13.30 -0.95
N TYR A 30 -0.45 -12.28 -0.78
CA TYR A 30 0.41 -11.70 -1.79
C TYR A 30 1.86 -11.80 -1.32
N ASP A 31 2.67 -12.51 -2.09
CA ASP A 31 4.10 -12.77 -1.89
C ASP A 31 5.00 -11.87 -2.77
N HIS A 32 4.41 -10.82 -3.32
CA HIS A 32 5.06 -9.82 -4.14
C HIS A 32 4.53 -8.43 -3.76
N SER A 33 5.22 -7.40 -4.23
CA SER A 33 4.84 -6.02 -3.95
C SER A 33 3.48 -5.67 -4.54
N VAL A 34 2.65 -4.96 -3.77
CA VAL A 34 1.26 -4.64 -4.15
C VAL A 34 0.89 -3.21 -3.77
N MET A 35 -0.05 -2.66 -4.53
CA MET A 35 -0.75 -1.41 -4.25
C MET A 35 -2.18 -1.73 -3.83
N ILE A 36 -2.59 -1.21 -2.68
CA ILE A 36 -3.89 -1.47 -2.06
C ILE A 36 -4.57 -0.12 -1.82
N ALA A 37 -5.79 0.03 -2.33
CA ALA A 37 -6.69 1.13 -2.02
C ALA A 37 -7.96 0.58 -1.33
N PRO A 38 -8.72 1.38 -0.55
CA PRO A 38 -9.94 0.93 0.12
C PRO A 38 -10.91 0.18 -0.79
N GLU A 39 -11.07 0.64 -2.03
CA GLU A 39 -11.96 0.06 -3.03
C GLU A 39 -11.18 -0.34 -4.30
N GLY A 40 -11.76 -1.23 -5.09
CA GLY A 40 -11.18 -1.74 -6.34
C GLY A 40 -10.19 -2.89 -6.12
N ASP A 41 -9.45 -3.23 -7.18
CA ASP A 41 -8.54 -4.37 -7.15
C ASP A 41 -7.22 -4.05 -6.42
N VAL A 42 -6.72 -5.02 -5.66
CA VAL A 42 -5.34 -5.06 -5.21
C VAL A 42 -4.47 -5.28 -6.45
N ALA A 43 -3.63 -4.29 -6.78
CA ALA A 43 -2.83 -4.31 -8.00
C ALA A 43 -1.37 -4.69 -7.71
N PRO A 44 -0.73 -5.49 -8.56
CA PRO A 44 0.72 -5.70 -8.48
C PRO A 44 1.47 -4.37 -8.59
N TRP A 45 2.48 -4.17 -7.75
CA TRP A 45 3.42 -3.08 -7.84
C TRP A 45 4.73 -3.62 -8.42
N PRO A 46 5.19 -3.16 -9.61
CA PRO A 46 6.25 -3.84 -10.36
C PRO A 46 7.67 -3.55 -9.83
N VAL A 47 7.87 -3.62 -8.52
CA VAL A 47 9.15 -3.44 -7.84
C VAL A 47 9.38 -4.59 -6.87
N SER A 48 10.56 -5.20 -6.91
CA SER A 48 10.92 -6.36 -6.05
C SER A 48 12.06 -6.06 -5.07
N ARG A 49 12.65 -4.86 -5.13
CA ARG A 49 13.73 -4.43 -4.23
C ARG A 49 13.74 -2.93 -4.05
N PHE A 50 14.18 -2.47 -2.88
CA PHE A 50 14.16 -1.04 -2.56
C PHE A 50 15.00 -0.19 -3.52
N ASP A 51 16.18 -0.68 -3.90
CA ASP A 51 17.10 0.07 -4.76
C ASP A 51 16.66 0.13 -6.24
N ALA A 52 15.58 -0.58 -6.60
CA ALA A 52 14.95 -0.51 -7.91
C ALA A 52 13.79 0.51 -7.98
N LEU A 53 13.48 1.18 -6.86
CA LEU A 53 12.46 2.23 -6.85
C LEU A 53 12.86 3.40 -7.76
N ASP A 54 11.90 3.83 -8.56
CA ASP A 54 12.06 4.92 -9.52
C ASP A 54 10.78 5.79 -9.55
N ALA A 55 10.83 6.93 -10.23
CA ALA A 55 9.69 7.84 -10.29
C ALA A 55 8.42 7.20 -10.89
N PRO A 56 8.48 6.42 -11.99
CA PRO A 56 7.34 5.67 -12.51
C PRO A 56 6.58 4.85 -11.47
N HIS A 57 7.28 4.18 -10.54
CA HIS A 57 6.61 3.42 -9.48
C HIS A 57 5.70 4.27 -8.60
N PHE A 58 6.06 5.52 -8.32
CA PHE A 58 5.24 6.45 -7.54
C PHE A 58 4.18 7.16 -8.38
N ASP A 59 4.40 7.32 -9.68
CA ASP A 59 3.36 7.78 -10.61
C ASP A 59 2.18 6.81 -10.69
N MET A 60 2.43 5.50 -10.59
CA MET A 60 1.35 4.50 -10.50
C MET A 60 0.48 4.68 -9.26
N LEU A 61 1.06 5.10 -8.13
CA LEU A 61 0.34 5.43 -6.90
C LEU A 61 -0.50 6.70 -7.09
N ARG A 62 0.08 7.71 -7.75
CA ARG A 62 -0.60 8.97 -8.08
C ARG A 62 -1.83 8.75 -8.96
N ALA A 63 -1.76 7.83 -9.92
CA ALA A 63 -2.86 7.51 -10.82
C ALA A 63 -4.12 6.97 -10.12
N ARG A 64 -4.02 6.60 -8.83
CA ARG A 64 -5.13 6.17 -7.98
C ARG A 64 -5.78 7.33 -7.18
N GLU A 65 -5.33 8.56 -7.40
CA GLU A 65 -5.83 9.79 -6.77
C GLU A 65 -5.93 9.75 -5.23
N PRO A 66 -4.89 9.29 -4.50
CA PRO A 66 -4.92 9.25 -3.04
C PRO A 66 -4.86 10.64 -2.40
N GLU A 67 -5.41 10.76 -1.20
CA GLU A 67 -5.11 11.87 -0.28
C GLU A 67 -3.78 11.64 0.47
N VAL A 68 -3.46 10.37 0.72
CA VAL A 68 -2.26 9.96 1.45
C VAL A 68 -1.76 8.62 0.92
N VAL A 69 -0.45 8.51 0.76
CA VAL A 69 0.24 7.26 0.46
C VAL A 69 0.98 6.80 1.70
N ILE A 70 0.75 5.55 2.08
CA ILE A 70 1.55 4.85 3.07
C ILE A 70 2.47 3.90 2.31
N PHE A 71 3.78 4.12 2.41
CA PHE A 71 4.79 3.28 1.78
C PHE A 71 5.39 2.33 2.82
N GLY A 72 5.02 1.05 2.72
CA GLY A 72 5.63 -0.04 3.46
C GLY A 72 6.93 -0.47 2.79
N SER A 73 8.06 -0.04 3.35
CA SER A 73 9.39 -0.19 2.75
C SER A 73 10.03 -1.57 2.96
N GLY A 74 9.26 -2.60 3.31
CA GLY A 74 9.74 -3.94 3.66
C GLY A 74 9.92 -4.14 5.17
N GLU A 75 10.79 -5.06 5.56
CA GLU A 75 10.96 -5.48 6.97
C GLU A 75 11.47 -4.38 7.90
N ARG A 76 12.15 -3.37 7.33
CA ARG A 76 12.69 -2.22 8.04
C ARG A 76 12.24 -0.92 7.39
N LEU A 77 12.09 0.11 8.21
CA LEU A 77 11.86 1.47 7.75
C LEU A 77 13.02 1.96 6.87
N ARG A 78 12.71 2.32 5.63
CA ARG A 78 13.59 2.98 4.68
C ARG A 78 12.81 4.08 3.98
N PHE A 79 13.34 5.30 4.01
CA PHE A 79 12.67 6.46 3.41
C PHE A 79 12.87 6.49 1.90
N ALA A 80 11.77 6.60 1.15
CA ALA A 80 11.84 6.87 -0.27
C ALA A 80 12.55 8.21 -0.52
N HIS A 81 13.47 8.24 -1.48
CA HIS A 81 14.17 9.47 -1.82
C HIS A 81 13.15 10.54 -2.31
N PRO A 82 13.25 11.83 -1.90
CA PRO A 82 12.26 12.85 -2.25
C PRO A 82 11.98 13.02 -3.75
N ARG A 83 12.98 12.74 -4.59
CA ARG A 83 12.84 12.74 -6.07
C ARG A 83 11.80 11.72 -6.56
N LEU A 84 11.61 10.62 -5.86
CA LEU A 84 10.64 9.57 -6.20
C LEU A 84 9.22 10.01 -5.83
N THR A 85 9.06 10.68 -4.69
CA THR A 85 7.77 11.11 -4.16
C THR A 85 7.31 12.47 -4.71
N THR A 86 8.13 13.15 -5.51
CA THR A 86 7.84 14.50 -6.06
C THR A 86 6.52 14.55 -6.84
N ALA A 87 6.17 13.50 -7.59
CA ALA A 87 4.92 13.43 -8.33
C ALA A 87 3.68 13.44 -7.42
N LEU A 88 3.79 12.90 -6.20
CA LEU A 88 2.74 12.88 -5.19
C LEU A 88 2.71 14.20 -4.41
N THR A 89 3.86 14.64 -3.91
CA THR A 89 3.94 15.82 -3.04
C THR A 89 3.60 17.12 -3.77
N SER A 90 3.91 17.23 -5.06
CA SER A 90 3.50 18.38 -5.90
C SER A 90 1.98 18.54 -6.01
N GLN A 91 1.23 17.46 -5.82
CA GLN A 91 -0.24 17.44 -5.78
C GLN A 91 -0.79 17.48 -4.35
N ARG A 92 0.06 17.83 -3.36
CA ARG A 92 -0.26 17.85 -1.93
C ARG A 92 -0.68 16.49 -1.36
N VAL A 93 -0.28 15.41 -2.01
CA VAL A 93 -0.44 14.05 -1.48
C VAL A 93 0.70 13.78 -0.51
N GLY A 94 0.36 13.51 0.75
CA GLY A 94 1.34 13.12 1.76
C GLY A 94 1.88 11.72 1.49
N VAL A 95 3.18 11.51 1.69
CA VAL A 95 3.81 10.19 1.62
C VAL A 95 4.50 9.91 2.94
N ASP A 96 4.06 8.87 3.64
CA ASP A 96 4.68 8.40 4.87
C ASP A 96 5.37 7.06 4.63
N SER A 97 6.63 6.94 5.04
CA SER A 97 7.40 5.70 4.90
C SER A 97 7.44 5.00 6.25
N MET A 98 7.12 3.71 6.26
CA MET A 98 7.06 2.85 7.43
C MET A 98 7.66 1.47 7.10
N ASP A 99 8.03 0.67 8.10
CA ASP A 99 8.13 -0.77 7.87
C ASP A 99 6.75 -1.33 7.46
N THR A 100 6.74 -2.43 6.72
CA THR A 100 5.51 -3.03 6.16
C THR A 100 4.47 -3.33 7.25
N GLN A 101 4.91 -3.70 8.45
CA GLN A 101 4.01 -4.07 9.53
C GLN A 101 3.25 -2.85 10.08
N ALA A 102 3.97 -1.76 10.35
CA ALA A 102 3.38 -0.49 10.72
C ALA A 102 2.52 0.08 9.59
N ALA A 103 2.98 0.02 8.34
CA ALA A 103 2.25 0.49 7.18
C ALA A 103 0.88 -0.18 7.04
N CYS A 104 0.82 -1.51 7.19
CA CYS A 104 -0.42 -2.28 7.12
C CYS A 104 -1.44 -1.85 8.19
N ARG A 105 -0.99 -1.65 9.44
CA ARG A 105 -1.85 -1.20 10.54
C ARG A 105 -2.37 0.22 10.29
N THR A 106 -1.49 1.14 9.90
CA THR A 106 -1.84 2.53 9.60
C THR A 106 -2.84 2.61 8.44
N TYR A 107 -2.63 1.82 7.38
CA TYR A 107 -3.57 1.71 6.27
C TYR A 107 -4.97 1.28 6.75
N ASN A 108 -5.08 0.22 7.55
CA ASN A 108 -6.39 -0.26 8.03
C ASN A 108 -7.12 0.81 8.86
N ILE A 109 -6.39 1.58 9.68
CA ILE A 109 -6.95 2.69 10.45
C ILE A 109 -7.51 3.76 9.49
N LEU A 110 -6.68 4.28 8.58
CA LEU A 110 -7.07 5.34 7.65
C LEU A 110 -8.21 4.90 6.72
N MET A 111 -8.17 3.66 6.24
CA MET A 111 -9.23 3.05 5.44
C MET A 111 -10.54 3.01 6.23
N SER A 112 -10.51 2.59 7.50
CA SER A 112 -11.71 2.54 8.35
C SER A 112 -12.29 3.91 8.68
N GLU A 113 -11.46 4.96 8.63
CA GLU A 113 -11.88 6.36 8.75
C GLU A 113 -12.46 6.94 7.45
N GLY A 114 -12.51 6.15 6.37
CA GLY A 114 -13.03 6.57 5.07
C GLY A 114 -12.09 7.49 4.29
N ARG A 115 -10.79 7.49 4.63
CA ARG A 115 -9.78 8.28 3.89
C ARG A 115 -9.44 7.61 2.57
N ARG A 116 -9.16 8.40 1.53
CA ARG A 116 -8.57 7.91 0.27
C ARG A 116 -7.08 7.63 0.46
N VAL A 117 -6.78 6.55 1.18
CA VAL A 117 -5.41 6.09 1.42
C VAL A 117 -4.99 5.09 0.32
N VAL A 118 -3.74 5.13 -0.11
CA VAL A 118 -3.13 4.05 -0.90
C VAL A 118 -1.96 3.49 -0.11
N LEU A 119 -1.98 2.18 0.14
CA LEU A 119 -0.86 1.43 0.72
C LEU A 119 -0.04 0.82 -0.42
N ALA A 120 1.25 1.15 -0.48
CA ALA A 120 2.22 0.50 -1.35
C ALA A 120 3.14 -0.37 -0.49
N VAL A 121 3.09 -1.68 -0.67
CA VAL A 121 3.93 -2.62 0.08
C VAL A 121 5.05 -3.11 -0.83
N LEU A 122 6.30 -2.90 -0.41
CA LEU A 122 7.47 -3.55 -0.97
C LEU A 122 7.64 -4.92 -0.31
N ILE A 123 7.54 -5.98 -1.11
CA ILE A 123 7.95 -7.33 -0.72
C ILE A 123 9.25 -7.62 -1.47
N GLU A 124 10.33 -7.76 -0.71
CA GLU A 124 11.62 -8.12 -1.29
C GLU A 124 11.63 -9.63 -1.54
N THR A 125 11.74 -10.01 -2.82
CA THR A 125 12.05 -11.38 -3.16
C THR A 125 13.55 -11.54 -2.90
N GLU A 126 13.94 -12.39 -1.95
CA GLU A 126 15.33 -12.85 -1.89
C GLU A 126 15.65 -13.40 -3.28
N ALA A 127 16.60 -12.77 -3.97
CA ALA A 127 17.17 -13.39 -5.16
C ALA A 127 17.73 -14.72 -4.67
N ALA A 128 17.21 -15.83 -5.20
CA ALA A 128 17.91 -17.10 -5.11
C ALA A 128 19.31 -16.86 -5.68
N GLU A 129 20.30 -16.79 -4.80
CA GLU A 129 21.72 -16.75 -5.13
C GLU A 129 22.15 -18.10 -5.74
#